data_AF-A0A0V0Q1F6-F1
#
_entry.id   AF-A0A0V0Q1F6-F1
#
_cell.length_a   1.000
_cell.length_b   1.000
_cell.length_c   1.000
_cell.angle_alpha   90.00
_cell.angle_beta   90.00
_cell.angle_gamma   90.00
#
_symmetry.space_group_name_H-M   'P 1'
#
loop_
_entity.id
_entity.type
_entity.pdbx_description
1 polymer ?
#
loop_
_entity_poly.entity_id
_entity_poly.type
_entity_poly.pdbx_seq_one_letter_code
_entity_poly.pdbx_strand_id
1 'polypeptide(L)'
;MRAYPHELSGGMKQRVMIGGAIACAPRILLADEPTTALDVTVQAHILEVLRDLNRDLGLAVILVSHDLAVVAQMCDRALVMRSGEVLEQGSSAEILRNPGHDYTRLLIASQPDRLELPPRPAPGETSLFSIRNLDVTYQAGGLLGRGRGVRALQDVSLDIRKGECFGIVGESGSGKSTMAKVLMRLVTPSGGQVLYRGADVHGLHGNDLLGYRRKVQMAFQNPFDSLNPAMTVIEAIAEPLRRHGLADAATARKRAREMMALVELPEEYAHRRPRQLSGGQCQRVGIARALILDPEVLVADEITSALDVTIQAQILRLLARLRRERDLTVIYISHDLDVVRKLCDRIAVFRAARLVESGETAQVLDQPQSEYTALLRDSVPRMHADQISI
;
A
#
# COMPACT_ATOMS: atom_id res chain seq x y z
N MET A 1 -0.66 -24.33 23.05
CA MET A 1 -0.76 -22.87 23.18
C MET A 1 -2.19 -22.51 23.58
N ARG A 2 -2.43 -21.76 24.66
CA ARG A 2 -3.78 -21.26 25.01
C ARG A 2 -3.83 -19.78 24.58
N ALA A 3 -4.21 -19.52 23.33
CA ALA A 3 -4.34 -18.17 22.78
C ALA A 3 -5.62 -18.10 21.92
N TYR A 4 -6.33 -16.98 21.99
CA TYR A 4 -7.52 -16.73 21.18
C TYR A 4 -7.12 -16.26 19.77
N PRO A 5 -7.97 -16.47 18.74
CA PRO A 5 -7.65 -16.05 17.37
C PRO A 5 -7.25 -14.58 17.23
N HIS A 6 -7.86 -13.67 18.00
CA HIS A 6 -7.55 -12.23 17.94
C HIS A 6 -6.16 -11.87 18.52
N GLU A 7 -5.53 -12.78 19.25
CA GLU A 7 -4.20 -12.60 19.86
C GLU A 7 -3.06 -13.07 18.93
N LEU A 8 -3.40 -13.69 17.79
CA LEU A 8 -2.44 -14.24 16.83
C LEU A 8 -2.11 -13.23 15.72
N SER A 9 -0.84 -13.20 15.29
CA SER A 9 -0.45 -12.46 14.07
C SER A 9 -1.11 -13.06 12.83
N GLY A 10 -1.14 -12.32 11.71
CA GLY A 10 -1.69 -12.80 10.43
C GLY A 10 -1.08 -14.14 10.02
N GLY A 11 0.25 -14.25 10.01
CA GLY A 11 0.95 -15.51 9.69
C GLY A 11 0.67 -16.64 10.68
N MET A 12 0.51 -16.34 11.97
CA MET A 12 0.11 -17.36 12.95
C MET A 12 -1.30 -17.87 12.71
N LYS A 13 -2.26 -16.97 12.42
CA LYS A 13 -3.63 -17.36 12.03
C LYS A 13 -3.59 -18.25 10.79
N GLN A 14 -2.79 -17.86 9.80
CA GLN A 14 -2.68 -18.62 8.56
C GLN A 14 -2.11 -20.02 8.79
N ARG A 15 -1.05 -20.15 9.60
CA ARG A 15 -0.50 -21.48 9.97
C ARG A 15 -1.49 -22.33 10.76
N VAL A 16 -2.27 -21.74 11.66
CA VAL A 16 -3.34 -22.45 12.38
C VAL A 16 -4.42 -22.94 11.41
N MET A 17 -4.81 -22.10 10.44
CA MET A 17 -5.78 -22.47 9.39
C MET A 17 -5.25 -23.62 8.51
N ILE A 18 -3.99 -23.53 8.05
CA ILE A 18 -3.34 -24.59 7.27
C ILE A 18 -3.29 -25.88 8.09
N GLY A 19 -2.86 -25.81 9.35
CA GLY A 19 -2.82 -26.95 10.27
C GLY A 19 -4.20 -27.61 10.45
N GLY A 20 -5.25 -26.80 10.60
CA GLY A 20 -6.63 -27.28 10.67
C GLY A 20 -7.09 -27.95 9.37
N ALA A 21 -6.74 -27.38 8.22
CA ALA A 21 -7.10 -27.93 6.91
C ALA A 21 -6.43 -29.27 6.62
N ILE A 22 -5.16 -29.44 7.03
CA ILE A 22 -4.41 -30.69 6.80
C ILE A 22 -4.64 -31.77 7.87
N ALA A 23 -5.32 -31.44 8.98
CA ALA A 23 -5.49 -32.36 10.12
C ALA A 23 -6.16 -33.69 9.76
N CYS A 24 -7.02 -33.70 8.74
CA CYS A 24 -7.70 -34.88 8.25
C CYS A 24 -6.95 -35.62 7.13
N ALA A 25 -5.66 -35.29 6.90
CA ALA A 25 -4.85 -35.81 5.79
C ALA A 25 -5.59 -35.74 4.44
N PRO A 26 -6.05 -34.55 4.01
CA PRO A 26 -6.75 -34.42 2.74
C PRO A 26 -5.84 -34.77 1.58
N ARG A 27 -6.42 -35.19 0.44
CA ARG A 27 -5.68 -35.35 -0.82
C ARG A 27 -5.58 -34.05 -1.62
N ILE A 28 -6.44 -33.08 -1.34
CA ILE A 28 -6.51 -31.80 -2.03
C ILE A 28 -6.65 -30.69 -0.99
N LEU A 29 -5.84 -29.63 -1.13
CA LEU A 29 -5.94 -28.39 -0.37
C LEU A 29 -6.27 -27.24 -1.31
N LEU A 30 -7.37 -26.54 -1.03
CA LEU A 30 -7.72 -25.29 -1.70
C LEU A 30 -7.16 -24.13 -0.87
N ALA A 31 -6.18 -23.42 -1.42
CA ALA A 31 -5.57 -22.25 -0.81
C ALA A 31 -6.05 -20.99 -1.53
N ASP A 32 -7.07 -20.34 -0.96
CA ASP A 32 -7.62 -19.09 -1.49
C ASP A 32 -6.85 -17.90 -0.93
N GLU A 33 -6.08 -17.23 -1.79
CA GLU A 33 -5.25 -16.06 -1.46
C GLU A 33 -4.46 -16.20 -0.14
N PRO A 34 -3.70 -17.30 0.04
CA PRO A 34 -3.20 -17.70 1.36
C PRO A 34 -2.16 -16.74 1.97
N THR A 35 -1.66 -15.80 1.18
CA THR A 35 -0.64 -14.83 1.56
C THR A 35 -1.14 -13.40 1.60
N THR A 36 -2.41 -13.15 1.25
CA THR A 36 -2.97 -11.80 1.23
C THR A 36 -2.92 -11.17 2.62
N ALA A 37 -2.55 -9.88 2.67
CA ALA A 37 -2.39 -9.08 3.88
C ALA A 37 -1.29 -9.57 4.87
N LEU A 38 -0.39 -10.44 4.42
CA LEU A 38 0.83 -10.79 5.15
C LEU A 38 2.01 -9.94 4.65
N ASP A 39 2.98 -9.66 5.52
CA ASP A 39 4.24 -9.06 5.06
C ASP A 39 5.06 -10.08 4.26
N VAL A 40 5.99 -9.56 3.44
CA VAL A 40 6.75 -10.37 2.47
C VAL A 40 7.53 -11.53 3.10
N THR A 41 8.03 -11.38 4.34
CA THR A 41 8.78 -12.46 5.00
C THR A 41 7.85 -13.57 5.48
N VAL A 42 6.70 -13.19 6.05
CA VAL A 42 5.66 -14.15 6.46
C VAL A 42 5.06 -14.84 5.24
N GLN A 43 4.82 -14.10 4.15
CA GLN A 43 4.35 -14.66 2.89
C GLN A 43 5.30 -15.76 2.38
N ALA A 44 6.60 -15.48 2.28
CA ALA A 44 7.59 -16.46 1.82
C ALA A 44 7.54 -17.76 2.64
N HIS A 45 7.44 -17.63 3.96
CA HIS A 45 7.35 -18.77 4.86
C HIS A 45 6.03 -19.57 4.70
N ILE A 46 4.90 -18.92 4.47
CA ILE A 46 3.63 -19.62 4.19
C ILE A 46 3.72 -20.41 2.88
N LEU A 47 4.32 -19.83 1.84
CA LEU A 47 4.52 -20.52 0.56
C LEU A 47 5.47 -21.71 0.70
N GLU A 48 6.53 -21.58 1.49
CA GLU A 48 7.43 -22.69 1.82
C GLU A 48 6.67 -23.84 2.52
N VAL A 49 5.83 -23.52 3.51
CA VAL A 49 4.98 -24.53 4.17
C VAL A 49 4.07 -25.24 3.17
N LEU A 50 3.42 -24.51 2.25
CA LEU A 50 2.56 -25.12 1.23
C LEU A 50 3.37 -26.02 0.27
N ARG A 51 4.59 -25.62 -0.09
CA ARG A 51 5.51 -26.40 -0.93
C ARG A 51 5.92 -27.69 -0.24
N ASP A 52 6.30 -27.62 1.03
CA ASP A 52 6.69 -28.79 1.82
C ASP A 52 5.52 -29.75 1.99
N LEU A 53 4.31 -29.25 2.25
CA LEU A 53 3.10 -30.09 2.33
C LEU A 53 2.80 -30.80 1.00
N ASN A 54 2.94 -30.11 -0.13
CA ASN A 54 2.78 -30.72 -1.46
C ASN A 54 3.81 -31.83 -1.70
N ARG A 55 5.09 -31.57 -1.41
CA ARG A 55 6.20 -32.52 -1.62
C ARG A 55 6.13 -33.72 -0.68
N ASP A 56 5.96 -33.46 0.62
CA ASP A 56 6.17 -34.47 1.66
C ASP A 56 4.92 -35.32 1.92
N LEU A 57 3.73 -34.78 1.68
CA LEU A 57 2.46 -35.48 1.89
C LEU A 57 1.76 -35.91 0.58
N GLY A 58 2.33 -35.58 -0.58
CA GLY A 58 1.70 -35.82 -1.88
C GLY A 58 0.36 -35.07 -2.03
N LEU A 59 0.21 -33.96 -1.32
CA LEU A 59 -1.01 -33.15 -1.27
C LEU A 59 -1.16 -32.34 -2.56
N ALA A 60 -2.24 -32.52 -3.31
CA ALA A 60 -2.53 -31.63 -4.43
C ALA A 60 -2.97 -30.26 -3.90
N VAL A 61 -2.32 -29.18 -4.34
CA VAL A 61 -2.65 -27.81 -3.92
C VAL A 61 -3.29 -27.06 -5.09
N ILE A 62 -4.49 -26.55 -4.89
CA ILE A 62 -5.11 -25.57 -5.78
C ILE A 62 -4.90 -24.20 -5.15
N LEU A 63 -4.07 -23.38 -5.78
CA LEU A 63 -3.77 -22.03 -5.34
C LEU A 63 -4.57 -21.02 -6.15
N VAL A 64 -5.38 -20.19 -5.47
CA VAL A 64 -6.00 -19.00 -6.07
C VAL A 64 -5.15 -17.79 -5.67
N SER A 65 -4.61 -17.09 -6.66
CA SER A 65 -3.85 -15.86 -6.42
C SER A 65 -3.91 -14.89 -7.59
N HIS A 66 -3.88 -13.59 -7.29
CA HIS A 66 -3.62 -12.51 -8.25
C HIS A 66 -2.12 -12.21 -8.44
N ASP A 67 -1.25 -12.77 -7.59
CA ASP A 67 0.21 -12.65 -7.68
C ASP A 67 0.76 -13.74 -8.61
N LEU A 68 1.07 -13.35 -9.85
CA LEU A 68 1.58 -14.28 -10.84
C LEU A 68 3.00 -14.78 -10.49
N ALA A 69 3.78 -14.06 -9.69
CA ALA A 69 5.12 -14.51 -9.27
C ALA A 69 4.99 -15.69 -8.31
N VAL A 70 4.01 -15.65 -7.41
CA VAL A 70 3.66 -16.79 -6.57
C VAL A 70 3.19 -17.97 -7.44
N VAL A 71 2.30 -17.74 -8.42
CA VAL A 71 1.86 -18.79 -9.35
C VAL A 71 3.05 -19.40 -10.10
N ALA A 72 3.98 -18.59 -10.59
CA ALA A 72 5.18 -19.05 -11.31
C ALA A 72 6.07 -19.96 -10.45
N GLN A 73 6.16 -19.70 -9.15
CA GLN A 73 7.02 -20.42 -8.22
C GLN A 73 6.35 -21.62 -7.56
N MET A 74 5.02 -21.68 -7.54
CA MET A 74 4.27 -22.67 -6.76
C MET A 74 3.44 -23.64 -7.58
N CYS A 75 3.04 -23.26 -8.79
CA CYS A 75 2.10 -24.03 -9.57
C CYS A 75 2.76 -24.62 -10.83
N ASP A 76 2.55 -25.91 -11.09
CA ASP A 76 2.96 -26.53 -12.36
C ASP A 76 2.05 -26.11 -13.53
N ARG A 77 0.77 -25.90 -13.23
CA ARG A 77 -0.27 -25.51 -14.19
C ARG A 77 -1.02 -24.29 -13.69
N ALA A 78 -1.38 -23.42 -14.62
CA ALA A 78 -2.18 -22.24 -14.34
C ALA A 78 -3.46 -22.25 -15.18
N LEU A 79 -4.50 -21.63 -14.64
CA LEU A 79 -5.78 -21.42 -15.27
C LEU A 79 -6.16 -19.96 -15.03
N VAL A 80 -6.33 -19.19 -16.11
CA VAL A 80 -6.63 -17.76 -16.07
C VAL A 80 -8.12 -17.58 -16.34
N MET A 81 -8.80 -16.88 -15.42
CA MET A 81 -10.25 -16.64 -15.50
C MET A 81 -10.57 -15.15 -15.52
N ARG A 82 -11.66 -14.79 -16.20
CA ARG A 82 -12.27 -13.46 -16.12
C ARG A 82 -13.78 -13.57 -16.34
N SER A 83 -14.57 -12.83 -15.55
CA SER A 83 -16.03 -12.78 -15.71
C SER A 83 -16.73 -14.14 -15.68
N GLY A 84 -16.18 -15.11 -14.95
CA GLY A 84 -16.73 -16.48 -14.86
C GLY A 84 -16.31 -17.42 -15.99
N GLU A 85 -15.49 -16.97 -16.94
CA GLU A 85 -15.00 -17.77 -18.07
C GLU A 85 -13.52 -18.10 -17.90
N VAL A 86 -13.13 -19.29 -18.36
CA VAL A 86 -11.73 -19.69 -18.50
C VAL A 86 -11.21 -19.14 -19.81
N LEU A 87 -10.22 -18.25 -19.74
CA LEU A 87 -9.65 -17.59 -20.91
C LEU A 87 -8.40 -18.30 -21.41
N GLU A 88 -7.63 -18.90 -20.50
CA GLU A 88 -6.37 -19.55 -20.83
C GLU A 88 -6.05 -20.65 -19.80
N GLN A 89 -5.47 -21.76 -20.25
CA GLN A 89 -5.05 -22.88 -19.40
C GLN A 89 -3.84 -23.58 -20.02
N GLY A 90 -2.86 -23.93 -19.18
CA GLY A 90 -1.61 -24.54 -19.64
C GLY A 90 -0.64 -24.80 -18.50
N SER A 91 0.60 -25.09 -18.84
CA SER A 91 1.68 -25.04 -17.83
C SER A 91 1.88 -23.59 -17.39
N SER A 92 2.20 -23.37 -16.11
CA SER A 92 2.42 -22.01 -15.60
C SER A 92 3.55 -21.31 -16.37
N ALA A 93 4.61 -22.06 -16.71
CA ALA A 93 5.73 -21.55 -17.48
C ALA A 93 5.32 -21.11 -18.90
N GLU A 94 4.47 -21.87 -19.60
CA GLU A 94 4.00 -21.51 -20.93
C GLU A 94 3.08 -20.28 -20.92
N ILE A 95 2.13 -20.23 -19.98
CA ILE A 95 1.21 -19.08 -19.83
C ILE A 95 1.99 -17.79 -19.54
N LEU A 96 3.04 -17.86 -18.72
CA LEU A 96 3.84 -16.69 -18.34
C LEU A 96 4.85 -16.27 -19.41
N ARG A 97 5.43 -17.23 -20.15
CA ARG A 97 6.36 -16.94 -21.24
C ARG A 97 5.63 -16.51 -22.50
N ASN A 98 4.68 -17.30 -22.98
CA ASN A 98 4.00 -17.07 -24.25
C ASN A 98 2.47 -17.02 -24.06
N PRO A 99 1.95 -15.97 -23.39
CA PRO A 99 0.52 -15.83 -23.14
C PRO A 99 -0.26 -15.74 -24.45
N GLY A 100 -1.21 -16.66 -24.65
CA GLY A 100 -2.09 -16.69 -25.80
C GLY A 100 -3.16 -15.60 -25.78
N HIS A 101 -3.68 -15.27 -24.59
CA HIS A 101 -4.81 -14.35 -24.44
C HIS A 101 -4.39 -12.91 -24.08
N ASP A 102 -5.09 -11.90 -24.62
CA ASP A 102 -4.80 -10.46 -24.37
C ASP A 102 -4.89 -10.09 -22.88
N TYR A 103 -5.86 -10.68 -22.19
CA TYR A 103 -6.00 -10.48 -20.74
C TYR A 103 -4.79 -11.00 -19.96
N THR A 104 -4.25 -12.17 -20.31
CA THR A 104 -3.05 -12.73 -19.67
C THR A 104 -1.85 -11.83 -19.93
N ARG A 105 -1.67 -11.34 -21.17
CA ARG A 105 -0.66 -10.32 -21.52
C ARG A 105 -0.81 -9.07 -20.65
N LEU A 106 -2.04 -8.59 -20.45
CA LEU A 106 -2.32 -7.43 -19.60
C LEU A 106 -1.98 -7.69 -18.12
N LEU A 107 -2.33 -8.86 -17.57
CA LEU A 107 -2.00 -9.24 -16.19
C LEU A 107 -0.48 -9.24 -15.98
N ILE A 108 0.26 -9.87 -16.89
CA ILE A 108 1.72 -9.94 -16.85
C ILE A 108 2.34 -8.54 -16.96
N ALA A 109 1.88 -7.71 -17.90
CA ALA A 109 2.38 -6.34 -18.08
C ALA A 109 2.00 -5.39 -16.92
N SER A 110 1.00 -5.77 -16.11
CA SER A 110 0.56 -5.00 -14.94
C SER A 110 1.30 -5.39 -13.66
N GLN A 111 2.15 -6.41 -13.69
CA GLN A 111 2.95 -6.81 -12.53
C GLN A 111 3.90 -5.66 -12.13
N PRO A 112 4.07 -5.38 -10.81
CA PRO A 112 4.89 -4.27 -10.34
C PRO A 112 6.31 -4.22 -10.88
N ASP A 113 6.98 -5.37 -10.98
CA ASP A 113 8.34 -5.51 -11.49
C ASP A 113 8.46 -5.17 -12.99
N ARG A 114 7.39 -5.40 -13.76
CA ARG A 114 7.30 -5.10 -15.21
C ARG A 114 6.62 -3.77 -15.52
N LEU A 115 5.96 -3.16 -14.54
CA LEU A 115 5.20 -1.95 -14.74
C LEU A 115 6.12 -0.82 -15.24
N GLU A 116 5.80 -0.31 -16.42
CA GLU A 116 6.40 0.90 -16.97
C GLU A 116 5.63 2.12 -16.45
N LEU A 117 6.36 2.98 -15.74
CA LEU A 117 5.90 4.27 -15.27
C LEU A 117 6.62 5.38 -16.04
N PRO A 118 5.99 6.56 -16.21
CA PRO A 118 6.67 7.71 -16.79
C PRO A 118 7.94 8.06 -15.99
N PRO A 119 8.96 8.69 -16.62
CA PRO A 119 10.19 9.07 -15.94
C PRO A 119 9.91 9.91 -14.69
N ARG A 120 10.67 9.62 -13.62
CA ARG A 120 10.54 10.34 -12.35
C ARG A 120 11.05 11.78 -12.52
N PRO A 121 10.30 12.81 -12.09
CA PRO A 121 10.88 14.14 -11.98
C PRO A 121 12.00 14.12 -10.94
N ALA A 122 13.07 14.89 -11.18
CA ALA A 122 14.13 15.03 -10.19
C ALA A 122 13.56 15.71 -8.94
N PRO A 123 13.77 15.16 -7.72
CA PRO A 123 13.35 15.83 -6.50
C PRO A 123 14.10 17.15 -6.33
N GLY A 124 13.42 18.15 -5.76
CA GLY A 124 14.07 19.42 -5.43
C GLY A 124 15.09 19.28 -4.30
N GLU A 125 15.94 20.28 -4.12
CA GLU A 125 16.95 20.28 -3.04
C GLU A 125 16.36 20.71 -1.68
N THR A 126 15.23 21.40 -1.69
CA THR A 126 14.59 21.94 -0.49
C THR A 126 13.95 20.83 0.35
N SER A 127 14.38 20.71 1.62
CA SER A 127 13.70 19.87 2.61
C SER A 127 12.31 20.45 2.92
N LEU A 128 11.28 19.66 2.65
CA LEU A 128 9.88 20.02 2.93
C LEU A 128 9.47 19.56 4.33
N PHE A 129 9.83 18.32 4.69
CA PHE A 129 9.72 17.81 6.06
C PHE A 129 11.08 17.47 6.63
N SER A 130 11.26 17.86 7.89
CA SER A 130 12.40 17.47 8.70
C SER A 130 11.92 16.83 10.00
N ILE A 131 12.17 15.54 10.15
CA ILE A 131 11.81 14.76 11.34
C ILE A 131 13.08 14.54 12.16
N ARG A 132 13.01 14.83 13.47
CA ARG A 132 14.15 14.81 14.38
C ARG A 132 13.80 14.07 15.66
N ASN A 133 14.53 12.99 15.92
CA ASN A 133 14.46 12.15 17.13
C ASN A 133 13.03 11.82 17.55
N LEU A 134 12.20 11.44 16.59
CA LEU A 134 10.77 11.26 16.78
C LEU A 134 10.47 9.98 17.56
N ASP A 135 9.74 10.13 18.67
CA ASP A 135 9.26 9.04 19.50
C ASP A 135 7.73 9.04 19.58
N VAL A 136 7.12 7.86 19.49
CA VAL A 136 5.67 7.68 19.70
C VAL A 136 5.42 6.45 20.56
N THR A 137 4.74 6.64 21.68
CA THR A 137 4.30 5.57 22.57
C THR A 137 2.79 5.62 22.75
N TYR A 138 2.09 4.57 22.35
CA TYR A 138 0.67 4.39 22.67
C TYR A 138 0.54 3.81 24.08
N GLN A 139 -0.32 4.40 24.89
CA GLN A 139 -0.67 3.85 26.19
C GLN A 139 -1.66 2.71 25.98
N ALA A 140 -1.30 1.49 26.38
CA ALA A 140 -2.24 0.37 26.44
C ALA A 140 -2.88 0.38 27.84
N GLY A 141 -4.18 0.64 27.96
CA GLY A 141 -4.89 0.56 29.24
C GLY A 141 -6.29 1.17 29.21
N GLY A 142 -7.29 0.38 29.61
CA GLY A 142 -8.61 0.90 30.01
C GLY A 142 -8.55 1.56 31.39
N LEU A 143 -9.66 2.14 31.84
CA LEU A 143 -9.81 2.96 33.07
C LEU A 143 -9.24 2.34 34.37
N LEU A 144 -8.89 1.05 34.41
CA LEU A 144 -8.55 0.28 35.61
C LEU A 144 -7.18 -0.44 35.58
N GLY A 145 -6.30 -0.16 34.60
CA GLY A 145 -4.99 -0.84 34.56
C GLY A 145 -3.86 -0.04 33.93
N ARG A 146 -2.72 0.03 34.62
CA ARG A 146 -1.42 0.47 34.06
C ARG A 146 -0.89 -0.62 33.11
N GLY A 147 -1.38 -0.66 31.88
CA GLY A 147 -0.78 -1.51 30.86
C GLY A 147 0.55 -0.93 30.38
N ARG A 148 1.44 -1.81 29.90
CA ARG A 148 2.77 -1.46 29.41
C ARG A 148 2.61 -0.72 28.07
N GLY A 149 3.10 0.52 27.99
CA GLY A 149 3.02 1.33 26.76
C GLY A 149 3.69 0.64 25.57
N VAL A 150 3.07 0.73 24.39
CA VAL A 150 3.58 0.18 23.14
C VAL A 150 4.32 1.27 22.38
N ARG A 151 5.64 1.12 22.25
CA ARG A 151 6.47 2.03 21.44
C ARG A 151 6.25 1.75 19.96
N ALA A 152 5.67 2.71 19.26
CA ALA A 152 5.34 2.62 17.84
C ALA A 152 6.36 3.32 16.94
N LEU A 153 7.06 4.34 17.45
CA LEU A 153 8.24 4.95 16.83
C LEU A 153 9.29 5.25 17.91
N GLN A 154 10.56 5.06 17.59
CA GLN A 154 11.70 5.23 18.49
C GLN A 154 12.86 5.90 17.75
N ASP A 155 13.23 7.09 18.20
CA ASP A 155 14.38 7.87 17.71
C ASP A 155 14.46 7.96 16.16
N VAL A 156 13.34 8.31 15.52
CA VAL A 156 13.29 8.38 14.06
C VAL A 156 13.70 9.78 13.59
N SER A 157 14.73 9.85 12.74
CA SER A 157 15.18 11.08 12.09
C SER A 157 15.30 10.89 10.58
N LEU A 158 14.61 11.71 9.80
CA LEU A 158 14.67 11.67 8.33
C LEU A 158 14.23 13.00 7.72
N ASP A 159 14.57 13.23 6.45
CA ASP A 159 14.19 14.41 5.68
C ASP A 159 13.52 14.00 4.36
N ILE A 160 12.43 14.70 4.02
CA ILE A 160 11.66 14.53 2.79
C ILE A 160 11.72 15.84 2.00
N ARG A 161 12.15 15.75 0.75
CA ARG A 161 12.35 16.88 -0.16
C ARG A 161 11.06 17.23 -0.90
N LYS A 162 10.93 18.49 -1.32
CA LYS A 162 9.80 18.92 -2.15
C LYS A 162 9.83 18.22 -3.53
N GLY A 163 8.68 17.73 -4.00
CA GLY A 163 8.51 17.04 -5.28
C GLY A 163 9.02 15.59 -5.30
N GLU A 164 9.56 15.13 -4.17
CA GLU A 164 10.03 13.76 -3.98
C GLU A 164 8.86 12.79 -3.83
N CYS A 165 9.01 11.58 -4.38
CA CYS A 165 8.25 10.43 -3.96
C CYS A 165 9.08 9.63 -2.96
N PHE A 166 8.74 9.79 -1.67
CA PHE A 166 9.47 9.17 -0.57
C PHE A 166 8.73 7.92 -0.07
N GLY A 167 9.39 6.77 -0.14
CA GLY A 167 8.84 5.48 0.27
C GLY A 167 9.08 5.18 1.74
N ILE A 168 8.07 4.66 2.44
CA ILE A 168 8.22 4.09 3.79
C ILE A 168 7.83 2.62 3.72
N VAL A 169 8.80 1.74 3.98
CA VAL A 169 8.65 0.28 3.84
C VAL A 169 8.99 -0.45 5.13
N GLY A 170 8.55 -1.71 5.22
CA GLY A 170 8.82 -2.58 6.37
C GLY A 170 7.63 -3.47 6.72
N GLU A 171 7.83 -4.38 7.67
CA GLU A 171 6.80 -5.33 8.12
C GLU A 171 5.54 -4.67 8.69
N SER A 172 4.46 -5.45 8.75
CA SER A 172 3.26 -5.08 9.49
C SER A 172 3.60 -4.78 10.96
N GLY A 173 3.14 -3.63 11.45
CA GLY A 173 3.43 -3.17 12.81
C GLY A 173 4.81 -2.53 13.02
N SER A 174 5.60 -2.29 11.97
CA SER A 174 6.93 -1.67 12.09
C SER A 174 6.92 -0.17 12.43
N GLY A 175 5.77 0.50 12.33
CA GLY A 175 5.62 1.94 12.65
C GLY A 175 5.15 2.81 11.49
N LYS A 176 5.03 2.29 10.26
CA LYS A 176 4.72 3.05 9.03
C LYS A 176 3.45 3.90 9.12
N SER A 177 2.30 3.29 9.44
CA SER A 177 1.03 4.04 9.58
C SER A 177 1.02 4.97 10.80
N THR A 178 1.88 4.73 11.81
CA THR A 178 2.07 5.70 12.89
C THR A 178 2.81 6.93 12.39
N MET A 179 3.86 6.76 11.57
CA MET A 179 4.54 7.88 10.91
C MET A 179 3.55 8.72 10.09
N ALA A 180 2.71 8.07 9.27
CA ALA A 180 1.65 8.74 8.50
C ALA A 180 0.74 9.60 9.40
N LYS A 181 0.26 9.03 10.51
CA LYS A 181 -0.64 9.70 11.45
C LYS A 181 0.01 10.86 12.19
N VAL A 182 1.31 10.76 12.50
CA VAL A 182 2.08 11.87 13.08
C VAL A 182 2.18 13.01 12.08
N LEU A 183 2.62 12.73 10.84
CA LEU A 183 2.69 13.73 9.77
C LEU A 183 1.32 14.39 9.54
N MET A 184 0.23 13.63 9.54
CA MET A 184 -1.12 14.17 9.40
C MET A 184 -1.66 14.91 10.63
N ARG A 185 -0.88 15.00 11.71
CA ARG A 185 -1.28 15.54 13.03
C ARG A 185 -2.57 14.91 13.55
N LEU A 186 -2.66 13.59 13.42
CA LEU A 186 -3.69 12.73 14.01
C LEU A 186 -3.20 12.07 15.31
N VAL A 187 -1.89 11.94 15.47
CA VAL A 187 -1.23 11.41 16.66
C VAL A 187 -0.15 12.39 17.10
N THR A 188 -0.16 12.78 18.37
CA THR A 188 0.89 13.63 18.96
C THR A 188 2.10 12.76 19.33
N PRO A 189 3.33 13.16 18.94
CA PRO A 189 4.52 12.44 19.35
C PRO A 189 4.76 12.53 20.86
N SER A 190 5.38 11.50 21.42
CA SER A 190 5.84 11.46 22.81
C SER A 190 7.18 12.18 23.01
N GLY A 191 7.93 12.39 21.93
CA GLY A 191 9.22 13.09 21.91
C GLY A 191 9.65 13.42 20.48
N GLY A 192 10.63 14.30 20.35
CA GLY A 192 11.13 14.78 19.06
C GLY A 192 10.23 15.82 18.40
N GLN A 193 10.52 16.11 17.13
CA GLN A 193 9.86 17.18 16.38
C GLN A 193 9.62 16.79 14.92
N VAL A 194 8.55 17.34 14.35
CA VAL A 194 8.23 17.25 12.92
C VAL A 194 8.11 18.66 12.38
N LEU A 195 9.07 19.08 11.57
CA LEU A 195 9.11 20.41 10.97
C LEU A 195 8.57 20.33 9.54
N TYR A 196 7.60 21.17 9.19
CA TYR A 196 7.12 21.38 7.82
C TYR A 196 7.48 22.79 7.39
N ARG A 197 8.31 22.92 6.34
CA ARG A 197 8.90 24.21 5.91
C ARG A 197 9.57 24.98 7.07
N GLY A 198 10.22 24.24 7.98
CA GLY A 198 10.91 24.77 9.15
C GLY A 198 10.02 25.08 10.37
N ALA A 199 8.70 25.01 10.26
CA ALA A 199 7.78 25.22 11.38
C ALA A 199 7.35 23.89 12.02
N ASP A 200 7.33 23.81 13.35
CA ASP A 200 6.88 22.60 14.06
C ASP A 200 5.39 22.34 13.83
N VAL A 201 5.12 21.23 13.14
CA VAL A 201 3.78 20.75 12.80
C VAL A 201 2.94 20.56 14.04
N HIS A 202 3.50 20.14 15.18
CA HIS A 202 2.73 19.87 16.40
C HIS A 202 2.53 21.11 17.29
N GLY A 203 3.19 22.22 16.97
CA GLY A 203 3.00 23.53 17.59
C GLY A 203 1.97 24.45 16.89
N LEU A 204 1.51 24.11 15.67
CA LEU A 204 0.54 24.95 14.95
C LEU A 204 -0.83 25.00 15.64
N HIS A 205 -1.56 26.11 15.53
CA HIS A 205 -2.92 26.23 16.06
C HIS A 205 -3.80 27.07 15.11
N GLY A 206 -5.12 27.06 15.33
CA GLY A 206 -6.07 27.91 14.60
C GLY A 206 -5.94 27.82 13.08
N ASN A 207 -5.77 28.98 12.44
CA ASN A 207 -5.69 29.10 10.98
C ASN A 207 -4.43 28.45 10.39
N ASP A 208 -3.31 28.44 11.10
CA ASP A 208 -2.07 27.82 10.62
C ASP A 208 -2.22 26.30 10.54
N LEU A 209 -2.87 25.69 11.53
CA LEU A 209 -3.20 24.27 11.50
C LEU A 209 -4.19 23.92 10.37
N LEU A 210 -5.18 24.78 10.12
CA LEU A 210 -6.10 24.60 8.99
C LEU A 210 -5.38 24.74 7.64
N GLY A 211 -4.46 25.69 7.53
CA GLY A 211 -3.59 25.88 6.37
C GLY A 211 -2.71 24.66 6.11
N TYR A 212 -2.05 24.15 7.15
CA TYR A 212 -1.28 22.91 7.10
C TYR A 212 -2.11 21.72 6.61
N ARG A 213 -3.30 21.52 7.20
CA ARG A 213 -4.22 20.45 6.80
C ARG A 213 -4.70 20.58 5.36
N ARG A 214 -4.75 21.78 4.76
CA ARG A 214 -5.06 21.92 3.33
C ARG A 214 -3.89 21.50 2.44
N LYS A 215 -2.65 21.69 2.90
CA LYS A 215 -1.42 21.41 2.14
C LYS A 215 -0.93 19.98 2.28
N VAL A 216 -1.28 19.29 3.36
CA VAL A 216 -0.92 17.90 3.61
C VAL A 216 -2.20 17.08 3.71
N GLN A 217 -2.40 16.18 2.75
CA GLN A 217 -3.59 15.36 2.60
C GLN A 217 -3.22 13.88 2.56
N MET A 218 -4.19 13.02 2.90
CA MET A 218 -3.97 11.57 3.00
C MET A 218 -4.99 10.80 2.19
N ALA A 219 -4.51 9.84 1.42
CA ALA A 219 -5.30 8.73 0.89
C ALA A 219 -5.09 7.52 1.80
N PHE A 220 -6.18 7.02 2.39
CA PHE A 220 -6.15 5.94 3.38
C PHE A 220 -6.10 4.55 2.73
N GLN A 221 -5.62 3.57 3.49
CA GLN A 221 -5.47 2.16 3.11
C GLN A 221 -6.78 1.52 2.66
N ASN A 222 -7.84 1.63 3.46
CA ASN A 222 -9.16 1.12 3.10
C ASN A 222 -10.05 2.28 2.62
N PRO A 223 -10.33 2.39 1.31
CA PRO A 223 -11.15 3.47 0.81
C PRO A 223 -12.61 3.35 1.30
N PHE A 224 -13.13 2.14 1.53
CA PHE A 224 -14.50 1.96 2.06
C PHE A 224 -14.66 2.53 3.46
N ASP A 225 -13.70 2.28 4.35
CA ASP A 225 -13.75 2.78 5.73
C ASP A 225 -13.50 4.30 5.81
N SER A 226 -12.76 4.84 4.82
CA SER A 226 -12.44 6.27 4.76
C SER A 226 -13.59 7.14 4.22
N LEU A 227 -14.54 6.54 3.51
CA LEU A 227 -15.67 7.24 2.88
C LEU A 227 -16.94 7.09 3.70
N ASN A 228 -17.72 8.16 3.83
CA ASN A 228 -19.02 8.09 4.48
C ASN A 228 -20.01 7.32 3.57
N PRO A 229 -20.55 6.16 4.01
CA PRO A 229 -21.41 5.32 3.17
C PRO A 229 -22.75 5.98 2.80
N ALA A 230 -23.15 7.04 3.52
CA ALA A 230 -24.36 7.79 3.22
C ALA A 230 -24.17 8.80 2.07
N MET A 231 -22.93 9.19 1.78
CA MET A 231 -22.59 10.20 0.78
C MET A 231 -22.44 9.57 -0.61
N THR A 232 -22.88 10.28 -1.63
CA THR A 232 -22.55 9.95 -3.02
C THR A 232 -21.10 10.29 -3.34
N VAL A 233 -20.55 9.74 -4.43
CA VAL A 233 -19.18 10.03 -4.91
C VAL A 233 -18.93 11.53 -5.00
N ILE A 234 -19.83 12.26 -5.66
CA ILE A 234 -19.66 13.70 -5.87
C ILE A 234 -19.68 14.48 -4.56
N GLU A 235 -20.50 14.05 -3.59
CA GLU A 235 -20.57 14.67 -2.27
C GLU A 235 -19.32 14.37 -1.46
N ALA A 236 -18.82 13.14 -1.50
CA ALA A 236 -17.62 12.73 -0.78
C ALA A 236 -16.39 13.49 -1.29
N ILE A 237 -16.25 13.64 -2.60
CA ILE A 237 -15.17 14.43 -3.21
C ILE A 237 -15.33 15.93 -2.90
N ALA A 238 -16.56 16.47 -2.91
CA ALA A 238 -16.82 17.89 -2.64
C ALA A 238 -16.72 18.28 -1.15
N GLU A 239 -16.85 17.32 -0.23
CA GLU A 239 -16.88 17.53 1.23
C GLU A 239 -15.74 18.41 1.75
N PRO A 240 -14.45 18.19 1.39
CA PRO A 240 -13.35 18.95 1.97
C PRO A 240 -13.43 20.43 1.64
N LEU A 241 -13.81 20.80 0.40
CA LEU A 241 -13.96 22.20 0.02
C LEU A 241 -15.00 22.92 0.88
N ARG A 242 -16.13 22.26 1.12
CA ARG A 242 -17.21 22.83 1.96
C ARG A 242 -16.78 22.92 3.41
N ARG A 243 -16.15 21.87 3.95
CA ARG A 243 -15.69 21.82 5.34
C ARG A 243 -14.62 22.86 5.65
N HIS A 244 -13.78 23.19 4.67
CA HIS A 244 -12.78 24.24 4.79
C HIS A 244 -13.28 25.63 4.40
N GLY A 245 -14.57 25.80 4.04
CA GLY A 245 -15.16 27.09 3.65
C GLY A 245 -14.59 27.68 2.36
N LEU A 246 -14.09 26.84 1.45
CA LEU A 246 -13.40 27.27 0.22
C LEU A 246 -14.32 27.36 -1.00
N ALA A 247 -15.52 26.78 -0.92
CA ALA A 247 -16.50 26.80 -2.00
C ALA A 247 -17.92 26.58 -1.45
N ASP A 248 -18.91 27.16 -2.12
CA ASP A 248 -20.31 26.81 -1.92
C ASP A 248 -20.64 25.42 -2.50
N ALA A 249 -21.88 24.96 -2.30
CA ALA A 249 -22.28 23.62 -2.73
C ALA A 249 -22.21 23.43 -4.25
N ALA A 250 -22.55 24.45 -5.04
CA ALA A 250 -22.56 24.37 -6.50
C ALA A 250 -21.14 24.30 -7.06
N THR A 251 -20.27 25.20 -6.59
CA THR A 251 -18.86 25.28 -6.98
C THR A 251 -18.09 24.05 -6.53
N ALA A 252 -18.34 23.56 -5.31
CA ALA A 252 -17.70 22.33 -4.82
C ALA A 252 -18.08 21.11 -5.65
N ARG A 253 -19.35 20.97 -6.07
CA ARG A 253 -19.79 19.90 -6.98
C ARG A 253 -19.17 20.02 -8.38
N LYS A 254 -19.03 21.24 -8.90
CA LYS A 254 -18.34 21.46 -10.19
C LYS A 254 -16.88 20.98 -10.12
N ARG A 255 -16.14 21.43 -9.10
CA ARG A 255 -14.75 21.02 -8.88
C ARG A 255 -14.61 19.52 -8.61
N ALA A 256 -15.59 18.91 -7.95
CA ALA A 256 -15.59 17.47 -7.74
C ALA A 256 -15.73 16.69 -9.06
N ARG A 257 -16.51 17.17 -10.05
CA ARG A 257 -16.56 16.55 -11.39
C ARG A 257 -15.24 16.67 -12.14
N GLU A 258 -14.61 17.84 -12.08
CA GLU A 258 -13.26 18.05 -12.66
C GLU A 258 -12.25 17.07 -12.03
N MET A 259 -12.36 16.85 -10.72
CA MET A 259 -11.51 15.89 -10.01
C MET A 259 -11.82 14.44 -10.39
N MET A 260 -13.09 14.08 -10.58
CA MET A 260 -13.47 12.76 -11.10
C MET A 260 -12.83 12.49 -12.46
N ALA A 261 -12.88 13.46 -13.38
CA ALA A 261 -12.23 13.35 -14.68
C ALA A 261 -10.71 13.20 -14.54
N LEU A 262 -10.08 13.96 -13.63
CA LEU A 262 -8.63 13.87 -13.37
C LEU A 262 -8.20 12.47 -12.92
N VAL A 263 -8.99 11.84 -12.05
CA VAL A 263 -8.73 10.48 -11.56
C VAL A 263 -9.36 9.40 -12.45
N GLU A 264 -9.79 9.75 -13.67
CA GLU A 264 -10.41 8.84 -14.65
C GLU A 264 -11.60 8.05 -14.09
N LEU A 265 -12.41 8.70 -13.25
CA LEU A 265 -13.66 8.15 -12.75
C LEU A 265 -14.81 8.66 -13.63
N PRO A 266 -15.56 7.76 -14.32
CA PRO A 266 -16.66 8.15 -15.20
C PRO A 266 -17.72 9.01 -14.51
N GLU A 267 -18.26 10.01 -15.21
CA GLU A 267 -19.27 10.93 -14.65
C GLU A 267 -20.54 10.19 -14.18
N GLU A 268 -20.91 9.09 -14.83
CA GLU A 268 -22.04 8.23 -14.44
C GLU A 268 -21.95 7.69 -13.00
N TYR A 269 -20.75 7.71 -12.38
CA TYR A 269 -20.57 7.28 -11.00
C TYR A 269 -20.82 8.39 -9.97
N ALA A 270 -21.03 9.64 -10.40
CA ALA A 270 -21.15 10.80 -9.51
C ALA A 270 -22.21 10.60 -8.41
N HIS A 271 -23.31 9.92 -8.74
CA HIS A 271 -24.44 9.68 -7.84
C HIS A 271 -24.43 8.29 -7.19
N ARG A 272 -23.44 7.45 -7.50
CA ARG A 272 -23.25 6.17 -6.81
C ARG A 272 -22.74 6.41 -5.40
N ARG A 273 -23.01 5.44 -4.51
CA ARG A 273 -22.48 5.38 -3.15
C ARG A 273 -21.28 4.42 -3.09
N PRO A 274 -20.40 4.52 -2.07
CA PRO A 274 -19.22 3.66 -1.96
C PRO A 274 -19.50 2.16 -2.14
N ARG A 275 -20.60 1.64 -1.58
CA ARG A 275 -20.99 0.22 -1.69
C ARG A 275 -21.33 -0.25 -3.11
N GLN A 276 -21.50 0.66 -4.06
CA GLN A 276 -21.84 0.38 -5.46
C GLN A 276 -20.62 0.48 -6.40
N LEU A 277 -19.42 0.64 -5.83
CA LEU A 277 -18.17 0.81 -6.54
C LEU A 277 -17.25 -0.39 -6.30
N SER A 278 -16.37 -0.65 -7.26
CA SER A 278 -15.25 -1.57 -7.05
C SER A 278 -14.20 -0.96 -6.11
N GLY A 279 -13.29 -1.79 -5.57
CA GLY A 279 -12.19 -1.32 -4.72
C GLY A 279 -11.35 -0.23 -5.40
N GLY A 280 -10.99 -0.42 -6.68
CA GLY A 280 -10.25 0.57 -7.45
C GLY A 280 -11.00 1.88 -7.68
N GLN A 281 -12.31 1.81 -7.92
CA GLN A 281 -13.16 3.00 -8.06
C GLN A 281 -13.25 3.75 -6.73
N CYS A 282 -13.47 3.04 -5.61
CA CYS A 282 -13.40 3.61 -4.27
C CYS A 282 -12.05 4.28 -3.99
N GLN A 283 -10.95 3.66 -4.41
CA GLN A 283 -9.61 4.25 -4.24
C GLN A 283 -9.46 5.55 -5.03
N ARG A 284 -9.91 5.59 -6.29
CA ARG A 284 -9.93 6.82 -7.11
C ARG A 284 -10.73 7.93 -6.42
N VAL A 285 -11.87 7.61 -5.81
CA VAL A 285 -12.67 8.57 -5.02
C VAL A 285 -11.88 9.08 -3.81
N GLY A 286 -11.19 8.21 -3.08
CA GLY A 286 -10.32 8.59 -1.96
C GLY A 286 -9.18 9.53 -2.37
N ILE A 287 -8.50 9.21 -3.47
CA ILE A 287 -7.44 10.05 -4.06
C ILE A 287 -8.01 11.41 -4.51
N ALA A 288 -9.13 11.41 -5.25
CA ALA A 288 -9.81 12.63 -5.69
C ALA A 288 -10.18 13.54 -4.51
N ARG A 289 -10.73 12.96 -3.44
CA ARG A 289 -11.09 13.67 -2.21
C ARG A 289 -9.86 14.29 -1.54
N ALA A 290 -8.73 13.59 -1.50
CA ALA A 290 -7.49 14.14 -0.97
C ALA A 290 -6.93 15.28 -1.83
N LEU A 291 -7.04 15.19 -3.16
CA LEU A 291 -6.48 16.16 -4.09
C LEU A 291 -7.33 17.42 -4.27
N ILE A 292 -8.61 17.42 -3.90
CA ILE A 292 -9.51 18.56 -4.16
C ILE A 292 -9.08 19.86 -3.48
N LEU A 293 -8.33 19.77 -2.38
CA LEU A 293 -7.78 20.92 -1.67
C LEU A 293 -6.51 21.50 -2.32
N ASP A 294 -6.04 20.91 -3.43
CA ASP A 294 -4.79 21.23 -4.11
C ASP A 294 -3.59 21.18 -3.15
N PRO A 295 -3.32 19.98 -2.58
CA PRO A 295 -2.26 19.80 -1.60
C PRO A 295 -0.88 19.86 -2.25
N GLU A 296 0.14 20.19 -1.45
CA GLU A 296 1.54 20.03 -1.83
C GLU A 296 2.06 18.62 -1.50
N VAL A 297 1.43 17.95 -0.52
CA VAL A 297 1.82 16.64 -0.02
C VAL A 297 0.63 15.69 -0.02
N LEU A 298 0.81 14.53 -0.63
CA LEU A 298 -0.11 13.39 -0.53
C LEU A 298 0.57 12.24 0.22
N VAL A 299 0.02 11.87 1.37
CA VAL A 299 0.37 10.65 2.09
C VAL A 299 -0.50 9.52 1.55
N ALA A 300 0.11 8.53 0.89
CA ALA A 300 -0.55 7.37 0.33
C ALA A 300 -0.24 6.15 1.22
N ASP A 301 -1.15 5.84 2.15
CA ASP A 301 -0.96 4.75 3.11
C ASP A 301 -1.50 3.44 2.56
N GLU A 302 -0.63 2.59 1.99
CA GLU A 302 -0.97 1.26 1.45
C GLU A 302 -2.16 1.25 0.47
N ILE A 303 -2.27 2.29 -0.36
CA ILE A 303 -3.45 2.52 -1.21
C ILE A 303 -3.65 1.51 -2.36
N THR A 304 -2.71 0.59 -2.56
CA THR A 304 -2.75 -0.41 -3.63
C THR A 304 -2.63 -1.85 -3.14
N SER A 305 -2.52 -2.09 -1.82
CA SER A 305 -2.22 -3.42 -1.29
C SER A 305 -3.38 -4.42 -1.40
N ALA A 306 -4.63 -3.93 -1.44
CA ALA A 306 -5.82 -4.76 -1.56
C ALA A 306 -6.47 -4.69 -2.95
N LEU A 307 -5.75 -4.21 -3.97
CA LEU A 307 -6.26 -4.06 -5.33
C LEU A 307 -5.67 -5.13 -6.24
N ASP A 308 -6.44 -5.60 -7.21
CA ASP A 308 -5.90 -6.47 -8.26
C ASP A 308 -4.78 -5.77 -9.04
N VAL A 309 -3.86 -6.56 -9.59
CA VAL A 309 -2.65 -6.05 -10.26
C VAL A 309 -2.94 -5.06 -11.39
N THR A 310 -4.06 -5.22 -12.11
CA THR A 310 -4.41 -4.31 -13.21
C THR A 310 -4.88 -2.95 -12.69
N ILE A 311 -5.71 -2.95 -11.67
CA ILE A 311 -6.17 -1.72 -11.00
C ILE A 311 -5.02 -1.06 -10.24
N GLN A 312 -4.18 -1.82 -9.56
CA GLN A 312 -2.97 -1.31 -8.92
C GLN A 312 -2.09 -0.57 -9.94
N ALA A 313 -1.77 -1.19 -11.09
CA ALA A 313 -1.00 -0.55 -12.15
C ALA A 313 -1.63 0.76 -12.64
N GLN A 314 -2.96 0.81 -12.78
CA GLN A 314 -3.66 2.05 -13.14
C GLN A 314 -3.52 3.14 -12.07
N ILE A 315 -3.66 2.81 -10.79
CA ILE A 315 -3.48 3.76 -9.68
C ILE A 315 -2.05 4.28 -9.62
N LEU A 316 -1.05 3.42 -9.83
CA LEU A 316 0.36 3.82 -9.86
C LEU A 316 0.67 4.76 -11.03
N ARG A 317 0.13 4.49 -12.23
CA ARG A 317 0.23 5.41 -13.38
C ARG A 317 -0.44 6.75 -13.10
N LEU A 318 -1.61 6.74 -12.45
CA LEU A 318 -2.30 7.95 -12.03
C LEU A 318 -1.43 8.78 -11.07
N LEU A 319 -0.85 8.16 -10.02
CA LEU A 319 0.03 8.85 -9.09
C LEU A 319 1.27 9.41 -9.78
N ALA A 320 1.92 8.63 -10.65
CA ALA A 320 3.11 9.07 -11.38
C ALA A 320 2.80 10.26 -12.30
N ARG A 321 1.64 10.25 -12.97
CA ARG A 321 1.16 11.37 -13.78
C ARG A 321 0.88 12.61 -12.93
N LEU A 322 0.14 12.47 -11.84
CA LEU A 322 -0.20 13.56 -10.93
C LEU A 322 1.03 14.22 -10.30
N ARG A 323 2.04 13.41 -9.93
CA ARG A 323 3.33 13.89 -9.43
C ARG A 323 3.98 14.86 -10.42
N ARG A 324 4.01 14.50 -11.69
CA ARG A 324 4.60 15.32 -12.76
C ARG A 324 3.77 16.57 -13.07
N GLU A 325 2.44 16.44 -13.12
CA GLU A 325 1.54 17.53 -13.52
C GLU A 325 1.34 18.59 -12.43
N ARG A 326 1.56 18.25 -11.15
CA ARG A 326 1.24 19.13 -10.01
C ARG A 326 2.40 19.43 -9.06
N ASP A 327 3.63 19.02 -9.38
CA ASP A 327 4.79 19.15 -8.47
C ASP A 327 4.48 18.57 -7.07
N LEU A 328 3.73 17.46 -7.05
CA LEU A 328 3.19 16.87 -5.83
C LEU A 328 4.28 16.06 -5.11
N THR A 329 4.47 16.33 -3.83
CA THR A 329 5.30 15.47 -2.96
C THR A 329 4.46 14.28 -2.51
N VAL A 330 4.95 13.06 -2.70
CA VAL A 330 4.21 11.84 -2.35
C VAL A 330 4.96 11.07 -1.29
N ILE A 331 4.32 10.85 -0.14
CA ILE A 331 4.83 9.94 0.89
C ILE A 331 4.10 8.62 0.70
N TYR A 332 4.78 7.64 0.11
CA TYR A 332 4.18 6.38 -0.28
C TYR A 332 4.53 5.28 0.71
N ILE A 333 3.53 4.72 1.37
CA ILE A 333 3.71 3.66 2.36
C ILE A 333 3.26 2.35 1.72
N SER A 334 4.15 1.36 1.73
CA SER A 334 3.87 0.04 1.16
C SER A 334 4.72 -1.03 1.83
N HIS A 335 4.28 -2.27 1.73
CA HIS A 335 5.11 -3.45 2.00
C HIS A 335 5.63 -4.10 0.71
N ASP A 336 5.13 -3.69 -0.46
CA ASP A 336 5.56 -4.14 -1.78
C ASP A 336 6.79 -3.35 -2.22
N LEU A 337 7.94 -4.02 -2.27
CA LEU A 337 9.22 -3.41 -2.64
C LEU A 337 9.34 -3.17 -4.15
N ASP A 338 8.63 -3.90 -5.00
CA ASP A 338 8.69 -3.70 -6.45
C ASP A 338 7.92 -2.46 -6.86
N VAL A 339 6.74 -2.23 -6.27
CA VAL A 339 6.01 -0.97 -6.42
C VAL A 339 6.86 0.22 -5.97
N VAL A 340 7.48 0.09 -4.80
CA VAL A 340 8.34 1.14 -4.23
C VAL A 340 9.56 1.39 -5.13
N ARG A 341 10.20 0.32 -5.62
CA ARG A 341 11.31 0.38 -6.57
C ARG A 341 10.95 1.19 -7.81
N LYS A 342 9.73 1.07 -8.32
CA LYS A 342 9.27 1.78 -9.53
C LYS A 342 8.87 3.22 -9.27
N LEU A 343 8.23 3.49 -8.13
CA LEU A 343 7.59 4.80 -7.88
C LEU A 343 8.48 5.77 -7.09
N CYS A 344 9.21 5.28 -6.08
CA CYS A 344 9.87 6.13 -5.08
C CYS A 344 11.31 6.48 -5.48
N ASP A 345 11.73 7.72 -5.20
CA ASP A 345 13.10 8.18 -5.42
C ASP A 345 14.02 7.72 -4.29
N ARG A 346 13.56 7.90 -3.05
CA ARG A 346 14.22 7.47 -1.82
C ARG A 346 13.27 6.67 -0.95
N ILE A 347 13.84 5.82 -0.09
CA ILE A 347 13.08 5.01 0.86
C ILE A 347 13.62 5.08 2.27
N ALA A 348 12.76 4.74 3.21
CA ALA A 348 13.08 4.49 4.60
C ALA A 348 12.51 3.12 5.01
N VAL A 349 13.38 2.25 5.51
CA VAL A 349 13.06 0.88 5.93
C VAL A 349 12.86 0.86 7.43
N PHE A 350 11.65 0.48 7.87
CA PHE A 350 11.25 0.42 9.27
C PHE A 350 11.20 -1.02 9.77
N ARG A 351 11.72 -1.23 10.98
CA ARG A 351 11.59 -2.49 11.73
C ARG A 351 11.44 -2.19 13.21
N ALA A 352 10.49 -2.88 13.87
CA ALA A 352 10.34 -2.81 15.32
C ALA A 352 10.35 -1.37 15.88
N ALA A 353 9.55 -0.48 15.28
CA ALA A 353 9.42 0.93 15.64
C ALA A 353 10.64 1.81 15.36
N ARG A 354 11.66 1.33 14.64
CA ARG A 354 12.88 2.09 14.34
C ARG A 354 13.08 2.23 12.83
N LEU A 355 13.72 3.34 12.45
CA LEU A 355 14.31 3.48 11.12
C LEU A 355 15.61 2.69 11.08
N VAL A 356 15.69 1.71 10.20
CA VAL A 356 16.85 0.80 10.07
C VAL A 356 17.79 1.26 8.97
N GLU A 357 17.25 1.72 7.84
CA GLU A 357 18.02 2.13 6.68
C GLU A 357 17.23 3.18 5.89
N SER A 358 17.92 4.16 5.29
CA SER A 358 17.31 5.13 4.38
C SER A 358 18.32 5.61 3.34
N GLY A 359 17.85 5.89 2.13
CA GLY A 359 18.71 6.30 1.02
C GLY A 359 17.96 6.31 -0.30
N GLU A 360 18.70 6.49 -1.39
CA GLU A 360 18.18 6.34 -2.76
C GLU A 360 17.63 4.91 -2.95
N THR A 361 16.45 4.80 -3.54
CA THR A 361 15.72 3.52 -3.66
C THR A 361 16.58 2.44 -4.30
N ALA A 362 17.29 2.79 -5.38
CA ALA A 362 18.18 1.84 -6.07
C ALA A 362 19.32 1.37 -5.15
N GLN A 363 19.96 2.28 -4.43
CA GLN A 363 21.05 1.93 -3.51
C GLN A 363 20.58 1.02 -2.38
N VAL A 364 19.49 1.39 -1.69
CA VAL A 364 18.97 0.64 -0.54
C VAL A 364 18.50 -0.76 -0.95
N LEU A 365 17.89 -0.89 -2.13
CA LEU A 365 17.37 -2.18 -2.59
C LEU A 365 18.40 -3.04 -3.34
N ASP A 366 19.40 -2.46 -3.99
CA ASP A 366 20.41 -3.23 -4.75
C ASP A 366 21.62 -3.58 -3.88
N GLN A 367 22.02 -2.67 -3.00
CA GLN A 367 23.18 -2.80 -2.10
C GLN A 367 22.79 -2.45 -0.65
N PRO A 368 21.86 -3.22 -0.04
CA PRO A 368 21.40 -2.97 1.32
C PRO A 368 22.56 -3.02 2.31
N GLN A 369 22.63 -2.02 3.18
CA GLN A 369 23.60 -1.98 4.27
C GLN A 369 23.11 -2.75 5.50
N SER A 370 21.79 -2.86 5.68
CA SER A 370 21.20 -3.64 6.76
C SER A 370 20.89 -5.07 6.33
N GLU A 371 21.25 -6.03 7.19
CA GLU A 371 20.84 -7.43 7.05
C GLU A 371 19.32 -7.59 6.92
N TYR A 372 18.56 -6.73 7.61
CA TYR A 372 17.11 -6.75 7.52
C TYR A 372 16.59 -6.33 6.15
N THR A 373 17.18 -5.28 5.56
CA THR A 373 16.80 -4.84 4.22
C THR A 373 17.14 -5.90 3.18
N ALA A 374 18.29 -6.58 3.33
CA ALA A 374 18.64 -7.73 2.50
C ALA A 374 17.59 -8.86 2.61
N LEU A 375 17.21 -9.23 3.84
CA LEU A 375 16.19 -10.24 4.08
C LEU A 375 14.84 -9.88 3.46
N LEU A 376 14.38 -8.63 3.63
CA LEU A 376 13.14 -8.15 3.03
C LEU A 376 13.16 -8.27 1.50
N ARG A 377 14.25 -7.82 0.87
CA ARG A 377 14.46 -7.90 -0.58
C ARG A 377 14.45 -9.33 -1.09
N ASP A 378 15.13 -10.22 -0.37
CA ASP A 378 15.31 -11.63 -0.78
C ASP A 378 14.04 -12.46 -0.52
N SER A 379 13.12 -11.97 0.32
CA SER A 379 11.82 -12.60 0.59
C SER A 379 10.74 -12.27 -0.45
N VAL A 380 10.97 -11.29 -1.34
CA VAL A 380 10.00 -10.94 -2.38
C VAL A 380 9.97 -12.03 -3.45
N PRO A 381 8.82 -12.67 -3.73
CA PRO A 381 8.68 -13.59 -4.84
C PRO A 381 8.98 -12.90 -6.17
N ARG A 382 9.91 -13.44 -6.95
CA ARG A 382 10.25 -12.92 -8.28
C ARG A 382 9.94 -13.97 -9.34
N MET A 383 9.47 -13.50 -10.49
CA MET A 383 9.53 -14.32 -11.69
C MET A 383 10.95 -14.29 -12.23
N HIS A 384 11.58 -15.45 -12.44
CA HIS A 384 12.91 -15.47 -13.01
C HIS A 384 12.87 -15.17 -14.51
N ALA A 385 13.90 -14.49 -15.03
CA ALA A 385 14.02 -14.18 -16.46
C ALA A 385 13.89 -15.43 -17.34
N ASP A 386 14.41 -16.58 -16.87
CA ASP A 386 14.28 -17.84 -17.59
C ASP A 386 12.82 -18.31 -17.69
N GLN A 387 11.95 -17.90 -16.78
CA GLN A 387 10.52 -18.24 -16.73
C GLN A 387 9.63 -17.27 -17.51
N ILE A 388 10.21 -16.27 -18.20
CA ILE A 388 9.47 -15.26 -18.96
C ILE A 388 10.25 -14.88 -20.23
N SER A 389 9.67 -15.08 -21.40
CA SER A 389 10.21 -14.53 -22.65
C SER A 389 9.16 -13.61 -23.26
N ILE A 390 9.38 -12.30 -23.27
CA ILE A 390 8.66 -11.40 -24.21
C ILE A 390 9.70 -10.86 -25.17
#